data_AF-A0A967VPY2-F1
#
_entry.id   AF-A0A967VPY2-F1
#
_cell.length_a   1.000
_cell.length_b   1.000
_cell.length_c   1.000
_cell.angle_alpha   90.00
_cell.angle_beta   90.00
_cell.angle_gamma   90.00
#
_symmetry.space_group_name_H-M   'P 1'
#
loop_
_entity.id
_entity.type
_entity.pdbx_description
1 polymer ?
#
loop_
_entity_poly.entity_id
_entity_poly.type
_entity_poly.pdbx_seq_one_letter_code
_entity_poly.pdbx_strand_id
1 'polypeptide(L)'
;AFSPLVDPSYIEACVRRHYAPLLDPYFDEFLSAHYPDGVRFTVDGGELEKRAWLEDEGAPLAVRLPRKRKPSAVGYLAREESPLPEERRGLAISTFGKVIKRGWEWLGVTPDAPELVGGLIEAPGLAECLTLDKGDFIRSGQRGVLYLSYRKAIQEAVARQLAEWGDLRDRRERERRRAAGPVERDIE
;
A
#
# COMPACT_ATOMS: atom_id res chain seq x y z
N ALA A 1 -28.97 -19.27 3.14
CA ALA A 1 -27.51 -19.11 3.24
C ALA A 1 -27.19 -18.48 4.59
N PHE A 2 -26.21 -19.00 5.32
CA PHE A 2 -25.73 -18.36 6.55
C PHE A 2 -25.06 -17.04 6.22
N SER A 3 -25.10 -16.08 7.16
CA SER A 3 -24.45 -14.78 6.97
C SER A 3 -22.94 -14.96 6.78
N PRO A 4 -22.27 -14.24 5.85
CA PRO A 4 -20.80 -14.24 5.76
C PRO A 4 -20.13 -13.85 7.08
N LEU A 5 -20.83 -13.12 7.95
CA LEU A 5 -20.32 -12.69 9.26
C LEU A 5 -20.16 -13.83 10.28
N VAL A 6 -20.62 -15.04 9.96
CA VAL A 6 -20.38 -16.25 10.76
C VAL A 6 -19.51 -17.27 10.03
N ASP A 7 -18.99 -16.91 8.85
CA ASP A 7 -18.06 -17.74 8.09
C ASP A 7 -16.61 -17.42 8.53
N PRO A 8 -15.89 -18.38 9.14
CA PRO A 8 -14.53 -18.16 9.61
C PRO A 8 -13.56 -17.76 8.49
N SER A 9 -13.74 -18.30 7.28
CA SER A 9 -12.89 -17.96 6.14
C SER A 9 -13.10 -16.52 5.68
N TYR A 10 -14.34 -16.04 5.73
CA TYR A 10 -14.65 -14.64 5.46
C TYR A 10 -14.01 -13.72 6.52
N ILE A 11 -14.17 -14.05 7.81
CA ILE A 11 -13.59 -13.27 8.90
C ILE A 11 -12.06 -13.23 8.80
N GLU A 12 -11.42 -14.37 8.56
CA GLU A 12 -9.97 -14.45 8.36
C GLU A 12 -9.52 -13.55 7.21
N ALA A 13 -10.20 -13.63 6.05
CA ALA A 13 -9.88 -12.78 4.91
C ALA A 13 -10.02 -11.28 5.24
N CYS A 14 -11.08 -10.90 5.99
CA CYS A 14 -11.25 -9.53 6.48
C CYS A 14 -10.11 -9.09 7.40
N VAL A 15 -9.72 -9.93 8.38
CA VAL A 15 -8.62 -9.61 9.30
C VAL A 15 -7.32 -9.46 8.52
N ARG A 16 -6.98 -10.42 7.65
CA ARG A 16 -5.78 -10.35 6.80
C ARG A 16 -5.74 -9.11 5.93
N ARG A 17 -6.87 -8.71 5.34
CA ARG A 17 -6.95 -7.52 4.48
C ARG A 17 -6.76 -6.21 5.25
N HIS A 18 -7.40 -6.09 6.43
CA HIS A 18 -7.45 -4.84 7.17
C HIS A 18 -6.33 -4.68 8.21
N TYR A 19 -5.69 -5.78 8.60
CA TYR A 19 -4.61 -5.82 9.58
C TYR A 19 -3.34 -6.46 9.02
N ALA A 20 -3.15 -6.41 7.70
CA ALA A 20 -2.02 -7.02 7.00
C ALA A 20 -0.65 -6.77 7.69
N PRO A 21 -0.29 -5.54 8.12
CA PRO A 21 1.01 -5.33 8.78
C PRO A 21 1.19 -6.07 10.10
N LEU A 22 0.12 -6.41 10.83
CA LEU A 22 0.22 -7.21 12.07
C LEU A 22 0.35 -8.72 11.79
N LEU A 23 0.03 -9.12 10.57
CA LEU A 23 0.07 -10.51 10.10
C LEU A 23 1.22 -10.74 9.11
N ASP A 24 2.10 -9.77 8.92
CA ASP A 24 3.27 -9.85 8.06
C ASP A 24 4.54 -9.63 8.91
N PRO A 25 5.43 -10.64 9.03
CA PRO A 25 6.65 -10.54 9.83
C PRO A 25 7.57 -9.36 9.45
N TYR A 26 7.48 -8.84 8.22
CA TYR A 26 8.26 -7.70 7.75
C TYR A 26 8.13 -6.47 8.67
N PHE A 27 6.95 -6.28 9.27
CA PHE A 27 6.68 -5.09 10.09
C PHE A 27 6.96 -5.30 11.58
N ASP A 28 7.33 -6.51 12.02
CA ASP A 28 7.45 -6.84 13.45
C ASP A 28 8.47 -5.96 14.16
N GLU A 29 9.66 -5.76 13.57
CA GLU A 29 10.68 -4.89 14.15
C GLU A 29 10.16 -3.46 14.30
N PHE A 30 9.51 -2.93 13.25
CA PHE A 30 9.05 -1.55 13.23
C PHE A 30 7.87 -1.31 14.20
N LEU A 31 7.00 -2.30 14.37
CA LEU A 31 5.83 -2.24 15.24
C LEU A 31 6.12 -2.65 16.69
N SER A 32 7.26 -3.30 16.97
CA SER A 32 7.65 -3.73 18.33
C SER A 32 7.70 -2.59 19.35
N ALA A 33 8.00 -1.36 18.91
CA ALA A 33 7.99 -0.17 19.76
C ALA A 33 6.58 0.20 20.27
N HIS A 34 5.54 -0.29 19.61
CA HIS A 34 4.13 -0.05 19.94
C HIS A 34 3.44 -1.30 20.50
N TYR A 35 3.89 -2.47 20.08
CA TYR A 35 3.39 -3.78 20.52
C TYR A 35 4.58 -4.64 20.97
N PRO A 36 5.16 -4.40 22.16
CA PRO A 36 6.34 -5.13 22.62
C PRO A 36 6.10 -6.64 22.78
N ASP A 37 4.87 -7.02 23.13
CA ASP A 37 4.44 -8.42 23.25
C ASP A 37 3.82 -8.97 21.95
N GLY A 38 3.84 -8.18 20.87
CA GLY A 38 3.18 -8.48 19.61
C GLY A 38 1.65 -8.41 19.66
N VAL A 39 1.02 -8.80 18.55
CA VAL A 39 -0.43 -8.92 18.42
C VAL A 39 -0.75 -10.29 17.82
N ARG A 40 -1.76 -10.97 18.39
CA ARG A 40 -2.27 -12.25 17.90
C ARG A 40 -3.74 -12.15 17.56
N PHE A 41 -4.14 -12.74 16.45
CA PHE A 41 -5.54 -12.86 16.04
C PHE A 41 -5.98 -14.31 16.17
N THR A 42 -7.14 -14.54 16.74
CA THR A 42 -7.79 -15.85 16.76
C THR A 42 -9.16 -15.74 16.08
N VAL A 43 -9.47 -16.71 15.22
CA VAL A 43 -10.79 -16.86 14.58
C VAL A 43 -11.25 -18.27 14.91
N ASP A 44 -12.39 -18.39 15.60
CA ASP A 44 -12.92 -19.67 16.10
C ASP A 44 -11.90 -20.53 16.87
N GLY A 45 -11.05 -19.88 17.66
CA GLY A 45 -10.01 -20.53 18.46
C GLY A 45 -8.76 -20.94 17.67
N GLY A 46 -8.76 -20.83 16.34
CA GLY A 46 -7.58 -20.97 15.50
C GLY A 46 -6.78 -19.67 15.47
N GLU A 47 -5.50 -19.71 15.84
CA GLU A 47 -4.60 -18.57 15.70
C GLU A 47 -4.25 -18.34 14.22
N LEU A 48 -4.35 -17.10 13.76
CA LEU A 48 -3.95 -16.74 12.40
C LEU A 48 -2.44 -16.63 12.32
N GLU A 49 -1.84 -17.49 11.51
CA GLU A 49 -0.40 -17.44 11.23
C GLU A 49 -0.02 -16.12 10.54
N LYS A 50 1.09 -15.54 11.00
CA LYS A 50 1.78 -14.49 10.26
C LYS A 50 2.39 -15.06 9.00
N ARG A 51 2.16 -14.40 7.87
CA ARG A 51 2.70 -14.77 6.57
C ARG A 51 3.14 -13.50 5.88
N ALA A 52 4.36 -13.51 5.38
CA ALA A 52 4.83 -12.41 4.54
C ALA A 52 3.85 -12.25 3.37
N TRP A 53 3.44 -11.02 3.10
CA TRP A 53 2.55 -10.76 1.99
C TRP A 53 3.21 -11.11 0.64
N LEU A 54 4.55 -11.13 0.61
CA LEU A 54 5.40 -11.59 -0.49
C LEU A 54 6.51 -12.46 0.07
N GLU A 55 6.73 -13.62 -0.55
CA GLU A 55 7.70 -14.58 -0.05
C GLU A 55 9.14 -14.25 -0.47
N ASP A 56 9.40 -13.62 -1.64
CA ASP A 56 10.80 -13.38 -2.08
C ASP A 56 11.10 -12.15 -2.99
N GLU A 57 10.12 -11.46 -3.62
CA GLU A 57 10.39 -10.41 -4.64
C GLU A 57 9.95 -8.98 -4.27
N GLY A 58 9.76 -8.70 -2.97
CA GLY A 58 9.41 -7.37 -2.49
C GLY A 58 10.60 -6.40 -2.51
N ALA A 59 10.45 -5.23 -3.13
CA ALA A 59 11.40 -4.12 -2.97
C ALA A 59 11.08 -3.34 -1.68
N PRO A 60 11.97 -3.37 -0.67
CA PRO A 60 11.75 -2.68 0.58
C PRO A 60 11.80 -1.16 0.40
N LEU A 61 10.90 -0.45 1.08
CA LEU A 61 10.78 1.00 1.09
C LEU A 61 11.00 1.53 2.51
N ALA A 62 12.02 2.37 2.66
CA ALA A 62 12.27 3.12 3.89
C ALA A 62 11.99 4.60 3.67
N VAL A 63 10.86 5.08 4.21
CA VAL A 63 10.39 6.45 4.02
C VAL A 63 10.89 7.33 5.17
N ARG A 64 11.65 8.37 4.84
CA ARG A 64 12.22 9.31 5.82
C ARG A 64 11.63 10.69 5.64
N LEU A 65 11.01 11.21 6.69
CA LEU A 65 10.59 12.61 6.70
C LEU A 65 11.80 13.55 6.84
N PRO A 66 11.69 14.82 6.38
CA PRO A 66 12.74 15.81 6.57
C PRO A 66 13.18 15.89 8.04
N ARG A 67 14.49 15.98 8.26
CA ARG A 67 15.12 16.09 9.58
C ARG A 67 14.99 14.86 10.50
N LYS A 68 14.50 13.72 10.00
CA LYS A 68 14.49 12.43 10.72
C LYS A 68 15.57 11.50 10.18
N ARG A 69 16.41 10.95 11.06
CA ARG A 69 17.47 9.99 10.69
C ARG A 69 16.92 8.57 10.49
N LYS A 70 16.04 8.14 11.40
CA LYS A 70 15.32 6.86 11.28
C LYS A 70 14.14 7.00 10.32
N PRO A 71 13.75 5.90 9.62
CA PRO A 71 12.52 5.89 8.84
C PRO A 71 11.31 6.29 9.70
N SER A 72 10.45 7.14 9.13
CA SER A 72 9.17 7.53 9.72
C SER A 72 8.05 6.57 9.30
N ALA A 73 8.25 5.84 8.21
CA ALA A 73 7.40 4.77 7.74
C ALA A 73 8.27 3.73 7.01
N VAL A 74 7.82 2.49 7.00
CA VAL A 74 8.46 1.38 6.30
C VAL A 74 7.43 0.60 5.52
N GLY A 75 7.86 -0.15 4.52
CA GLY A 75 6.97 -0.97 3.71
C GLY A 75 7.71 -1.60 2.57
N TYR A 76 6.98 -2.06 1.57
CA TYR A 76 7.56 -2.61 0.35
C TYR A 76 6.61 -2.38 -0.82
N LEU A 77 7.16 -2.49 -2.03
CA LEU A 77 6.40 -2.77 -3.24
C LEU A 77 6.69 -4.19 -3.69
N ALA A 78 5.77 -4.79 -4.42
CA ALA A 78 6.07 -5.93 -5.27
C ALA A 78 5.49 -5.77 -6.65
N ARG A 79 6.11 -6.51 -7.55
CA ARG A 79 5.68 -6.74 -8.89
C ARG A 79 5.63 -8.24 -9.11
N GLU A 80 4.55 -8.72 -9.71
CA GLU A 80 4.36 -10.11 -10.10
C GLU A 80 4.31 -10.22 -11.63
N GLU A 81 4.59 -11.40 -12.17
CA GLU A 81 4.43 -11.68 -13.61
C GLU A 81 2.96 -11.85 -14.01
N SER A 82 2.10 -12.17 -13.04
CA SER A 82 0.67 -12.38 -13.25
C SER A 82 -0.16 -11.39 -12.43
N PRO A 83 -1.38 -11.03 -12.90
CA PRO A 83 -2.23 -10.09 -12.20
C PRO A 83 -2.48 -10.50 -10.74
N LEU A 84 -2.14 -9.60 -9.83
CA LEU A 84 -2.42 -9.75 -8.41
C LEU A 84 -3.94 -9.89 -8.19
N PRO A 85 -4.38 -10.58 -7.12
CA PRO A 85 -5.75 -10.46 -6.62
C PRO A 85 -6.12 -9.00 -6.33
N GLU A 86 -7.40 -8.64 -6.48
CA GLU A 86 -7.86 -7.24 -6.32
C GLU A 86 -7.48 -6.66 -4.96
N GLU A 87 -7.55 -7.46 -3.89
CA GLU A 87 -7.21 -7.08 -2.53
C GLU A 87 -5.72 -6.76 -2.35
N ARG A 88 -4.89 -7.22 -3.29
CA ARG A 88 -3.44 -7.04 -3.30
C ARG A 88 -2.98 -5.94 -4.25
N ARG A 89 -3.81 -5.52 -5.20
CA ARG A 89 -3.47 -4.44 -6.15
C ARG A 89 -3.35 -3.09 -5.47
N GLY A 90 -2.38 -2.31 -5.93
CA GLY A 90 -2.13 -0.96 -5.45
C GLY A 90 -1.45 -0.89 -4.10
N LEU A 91 -1.09 0.33 -3.71
CA LEU A 91 -0.38 0.59 -2.46
C LEU A 91 -1.38 0.75 -1.31
N ALA A 92 -1.24 -0.08 -0.29
CA ALA A 92 -1.90 0.13 0.99
C ALA A 92 -1.08 1.03 1.92
N ILE A 93 -1.76 1.89 2.66
CA ILE A 93 -1.19 2.68 3.76
C ILE A 93 -1.90 2.31 5.05
N SER A 94 -1.12 1.93 6.05
CA SER A 94 -1.58 1.52 7.37
C SER A 94 -0.99 2.40 8.47
N THR A 95 -1.69 2.40 9.60
CA THR A 95 -1.25 3.04 10.83
C THR A 95 -1.50 2.10 12.00
N PHE A 96 -0.46 1.83 12.80
CA PHE A 96 -0.49 0.90 13.92
C PHE A 96 -1.01 -0.49 13.52
N GLY A 97 -0.71 -0.91 12.30
CA GLY A 97 -1.14 -2.21 11.80
C GLY A 97 -2.51 -2.24 11.15
N LYS A 98 -3.30 -1.17 11.20
CA LYS A 98 -4.60 -1.09 10.50
C LYS A 98 -4.44 -0.41 9.15
N VAL A 99 -4.85 -1.07 8.07
CA VAL A 99 -4.93 -0.49 6.73
C VAL A 99 -6.05 0.56 6.69
N ILE A 100 -5.70 1.78 6.29
CA ILE A 100 -6.60 2.92 6.20
C ILE A 100 -7.08 3.11 4.76
N LYS A 101 -6.15 3.08 3.79
CA LYS A 101 -6.47 3.21 2.36
C LYS A 101 -5.67 2.21 1.53
N ARG A 102 -6.21 1.87 0.37
CA ARG A 102 -5.55 1.06 -0.66
C ARG A 102 -5.81 1.67 -2.04
N GLY A 103 -4.88 1.45 -2.96
CA GLY A 103 -4.97 1.86 -4.35
C GLY A 103 -3.94 2.93 -4.72
N TRP A 104 -3.87 3.25 -5.99
CA TRP A 104 -2.90 4.21 -6.52
C TRP A 104 -3.35 5.67 -6.39
N GLU A 105 -4.66 5.90 -6.41
CA GLU A 105 -5.28 7.24 -6.42
C GLU A 105 -4.89 8.11 -5.23
N TRP A 106 -4.77 7.52 -4.03
CA TRP A 106 -4.46 8.31 -2.84
C TRP A 106 -3.03 8.87 -2.90
N LEU A 107 -2.09 8.15 -3.53
CA LEU A 107 -0.70 8.58 -3.68
C LEU A 107 -0.49 9.50 -4.88
N GLY A 108 -1.33 9.39 -5.92
CA GLY A 108 -1.20 10.14 -7.16
C GLY A 108 -0.02 9.69 -8.02
N VAL A 109 0.31 8.40 -7.96
CA VAL A 109 1.28 7.72 -8.82
C VAL A 109 0.58 6.52 -9.42
N THR A 110 0.74 6.29 -10.72
CA THR A 110 0.14 5.15 -11.42
C THR A 110 1.25 4.37 -12.12
N PRO A 111 1.52 3.10 -11.74
CA PRO A 111 2.40 2.23 -12.49
C PRO A 111 1.89 1.98 -13.91
N ASP A 112 2.75 1.45 -14.78
CA ASP A 112 2.37 1.05 -16.14
C ASP A 112 1.41 -0.13 -16.17
N ALA A 113 1.68 -1.15 -15.36
CA ALA A 113 0.83 -2.32 -15.16
C ALA A 113 0.30 -2.36 -13.71
N PRO A 114 -0.67 -1.50 -13.34
CA PRO A 114 -1.14 -1.37 -11.95
C PRO A 114 -1.77 -2.64 -11.36
N GLU A 115 -2.17 -3.59 -12.21
CA GLU A 115 -2.67 -4.92 -11.86
C GLU A 115 -1.57 -5.91 -11.45
N LEU A 116 -0.34 -5.67 -11.87
CA LEU A 116 0.84 -6.49 -11.54
C LEU A 116 1.56 -5.98 -10.29
N VAL A 117 1.25 -4.75 -9.85
CA VAL A 117 1.97 -4.06 -8.78
C VAL A 117 1.09 -3.82 -7.56
N GLY A 118 1.63 -4.14 -6.40
CA GLY A 118 1.01 -3.81 -5.13
C GLY A 118 2.05 -3.50 -4.06
N GLY A 119 1.59 -3.24 -2.85
CA GLY A 119 2.48 -2.99 -1.73
C GLY A 119 1.75 -2.56 -0.48
N LEU A 120 2.52 -2.38 0.57
CA LEU A 120 2.03 -2.00 1.89
C LEU A 120 3.06 -1.10 2.55
N ILE A 121 2.59 -0.02 3.16
CA ILE A 121 3.39 0.88 3.99
C ILE A 121 2.72 1.04 5.34
N GLU A 122 3.51 0.90 6.40
CA GLU A 122 3.14 1.18 7.79
C GLU A 122 3.74 2.51 8.23
N ALA A 123 2.88 3.43 8.68
CA ALA A 123 3.24 4.79 9.06
C ALA A 123 2.49 5.20 10.35
N PRO A 124 2.92 4.77 11.55
CA PRO A 124 2.25 5.06 12.82
C PRO A 124 1.97 6.55 13.04
N GLY A 125 2.91 7.42 12.63
CA GLY A 125 2.75 8.88 12.77
C GLY A 125 1.61 9.49 11.95
N LEU A 126 1.07 8.79 10.94
CA LEU A 126 -0.13 9.23 10.21
C LEU A 126 -1.42 9.07 11.01
N ALA A 127 -1.40 8.34 12.13
CA ALA A 127 -2.57 8.21 13.01
C ALA A 127 -3.04 9.58 13.53
N GLU A 128 -2.10 10.51 13.73
CA GLU A 128 -2.40 11.89 14.10
C GLU A 128 -3.27 12.61 13.06
N CYS A 129 -3.33 12.14 11.82
CA CYS A 129 -4.07 12.75 10.73
C CYS A 129 -5.40 12.07 10.41
N LEU A 130 -5.78 11.00 11.10
CA LEU A 130 -6.98 10.23 10.73
C LEU A 130 -8.29 11.01 10.90
N THR A 131 -9.24 10.76 10.00
CA THR A 131 -10.65 11.10 10.20
C THR A 131 -11.25 10.27 11.33
N LEU A 132 -12.39 10.71 11.89
CA LEU A 132 -13.02 10.04 13.04
C LEU A 132 -13.42 8.59 12.75
N ASP A 133 -13.85 8.30 11.53
CA ASP A 133 -14.20 6.97 11.05
C ASP A 133 -12.98 6.07 10.74
N LYS A 134 -11.76 6.63 10.82
CA LYS A 134 -10.49 5.95 10.49
C LYS A 134 -10.47 5.39 9.05
N GLY A 135 -11.20 6.03 8.14
CA GLY A 135 -11.27 5.67 6.72
C GLY A 135 -10.43 6.57 5.79
N ASP A 136 -10.03 7.76 6.24
CA ASP A 136 -9.17 8.68 5.47
C ASP A 136 -8.30 9.54 6.40
N PHE A 137 -7.53 10.44 5.80
CA PHE A 137 -6.69 11.43 6.46
C PHE A 137 -7.21 12.84 6.22
N ILE A 138 -7.16 13.66 7.26
CA ILE A 138 -7.44 15.09 7.23
C ILE A 138 -6.35 15.81 6.43
N ARG A 139 -6.79 16.64 5.48
CA ARG A 139 -5.92 17.31 4.50
C ARG A 139 -5.76 18.81 4.75
N SER A 140 -6.34 19.35 5.82
CA SER A 140 -6.32 20.77 6.16
C SER A 140 -5.64 21.04 7.51
N GLY A 141 -5.18 22.29 7.70
CA GLY A 141 -4.51 22.72 8.93
C GLY A 141 -3.18 21.99 9.18
N GLN A 142 -2.72 21.99 10.44
CA GLN A 142 -1.47 21.35 10.84
C GLN A 142 -1.47 19.83 10.58
N ARG A 143 -2.60 19.16 10.84
CA ARG A 143 -2.79 17.73 10.55
C ARG A 143 -2.66 17.46 9.04
N GLY A 144 -3.21 18.34 8.20
CA GLY A 144 -3.05 18.29 6.75
C GLY A 144 -1.60 18.43 6.29
N VAL A 145 -0.84 19.36 6.89
CA VAL A 145 0.59 19.52 6.59
C VAL A 145 1.38 18.25 6.89
N LEU A 146 1.12 17.62 8.05
CA LEU A 146 1.74 16.35 8.41
C LEU A 146 1.42 15.26 7.38
N TYR A 147 0.14 15.06 7.06
CA TYR A 147 -0.28 14.10 6.04
C TYR A 147 0.39 14.33 4.69
N LEU A 148 0.41 15.58 4.20
CA LEU A 148 1.02 15.92 2.92
C LEU A 148 2.54 15.68 2.91
N SER A 149 3.22 15.89 4.04
CA SER A 149 4.65 15.60 4.16
C SER A 149 4.95 14.10 4.03
N TYR A 150 4.15 13.25 4.67
CA TYR A 150 4.23 11.79 4.52
C TYR A 150 3.89 11.38 3.10
N ARG A 151 2.77 11.86 2.54
CA ARG A 151 2.34 11.52 1.18
C ARG A 151 3.43 11.85 0.17
N LYS A 152 4.07 13.02 0.28
CA LYS A 152 5.19 13.41 -0.60
C LYS A 152 6.39 12.48 -0.45
N ALA A 153 6.82 12.18 0.78
CA ALA A 153 7.97 11.31 1.02
C ALA A 153 7.71 9.87 0.52
N ILE A 154 6.50 9.34 0.72
CA ILE A 154 6.06 8.05 0.18
C ILE A 154 6.05 8.10 -1.35
N GLN A 155 5.49 9.17 -1.94
CA GLN A 155 5.40 9.34 -3.38
C GLN A 155 6.79 9.33 -4.03
N GLU A 156 7.77 10.00 -3.43
CA GLU A 156 9.17 10.01 -3.90
C GLU A 156 9.83 8.63 -3.79
N ALA A 157 9.61 7.90 -2.70
CA ALA A 157 10.16 6.55 -2.52
C ALA A 157 9.58 5.55 -3.53
N VAL A 158 8.25 5.58 -3.69
CA VAL A 158 7.52 4.71 -4.63
C VAL A 158 7.88 5.03 -6.07
N ALA A 159 7.88 6.31 -6.46
CA ALA A 159 8.22 6.71 -7.82
C ALA A 159 9.64 6.31 -8.21
N ARG A 160 10.60 6.39 -7.27
CA ARG A 160 11.97 5.92 -7.48
C ARG A 160 12.02 4.43 -7.76
N GLN A 161 11.33 3.62 -6.95
CA GLN A 161 11.30 2.17 -7.13
C GLN A 161 10.63 1.77 -8.45
N LEU A 162 9.49 2.39 -8.79
CA LEU A 162 8.82 2.13 -10.06
C LEU A 162 9.69 2.52 -11.26
N ALA A 163 10.42 3.63 -11.19
CA ALA A 163 11.35 4.03 -12.24
C ALA A 163 12.51 3.02 -12.40
N GLU A 164 13.01 2.49 -11.29
CA GLU A 164 14.05 1.45 -11.29
C GLU A 164 13.57 0.14 -11.93
N TRP A 165 12.29 -0.18 -11.77
CA TRP A 165 11.63 -1.30 -12.44
C TRP A 165 11.22 -1.04 -13.90
N GLY A 166 11.29 0.22 -14.35
CA GLY A 166 10.78 0.63 -15.66
C GLY A 166 9.25 0.74 -15.74
N ASP A 167 8.55 0.66 -14.60
CA ASP A 167 7.08 0.67 -14.48
C ASP A 167 6.51 2.06 -14.21
N LEU A 168 7.33 3.12 -14.34
CA LEU A 168 6.84 4.49 -14.23
C LEU A 168 6.33 4.94 -15.60
N ARG A 169 5.01 5.07 -15.71
CA ARG A 169 4.34 5.45 -16.96
C ARG A 169 5.01 6.60 -17.67
N ASP A 170 5.78 6.25 -18.71
CA ASP A 170 6.61 7.21 -19.41
C ASP A 170 5.71 8.19 -20.15
N ARG A 171 5.75 9.45 -19.72
CA ARG A 171 5.02 10.56 -20.35
C ARG A 171 5.35 10.62 -21.86
N ARG A 172 6.54 10.18 -22.24
CA ARG A 172 7.05 10.09 -23.61
C ARG A 172 6.35 9.05 -24.48
N GLU A 173 5.91 7.92 -23.92
CA GLU A 173 5.20 6.90 -24.72
C GLU A 173 3.78 7.35 -25.05
N ARG A 174 3.12 8.08 -24.14
CA ARG A 174 1.85 8.76 -24.44
C ARG A 174 2.00 9.82 -25.51
N GLU A 175 3.11 10.57 -25.51
CA GLU A 175 3.41 11.55 -26.56
C GLU A 175 3.71 10.86 -27.91
N ARG A 176 4.41 9.73 -27.92
CA ARG A 176 4.63 8.91 -29.13
C ARG A 176 3.35 8.29 -29.68
N ARG A 177 2.48 7.72 -28.83
CA ARG A 177 1.17 7.16 -29.24
C ARG A 177 0.19 8.25 -29.68
N ARG A 178 0.28 9.47 -29.12
CA ARG A 178 -0.48 10.64 -29.59
C ARG A 178 0.06 11.20 -30.91
N ALA A 179 1.37 11.14 -31.13
CA ALA A 179 1.99 11.52 -32.39
C ALA A 179 1.73 10.50 -33.52
N ALA A 180 1.51 9.23 -33.17
CA ALA A 180 1.15 8.14 -34.08
C ALA A 180 -0.38 7.92 -34.17
N GLY A 181 -1.15 9.01 -34.36
CA GLY A 181 -2.60 8.98 -34.54
C GLY A 181 -3.06 8.10 -35.72
N PRO A 182 -4.36 7.74 -35.79
CA PRO A 182 -4.85 6.70 -36.69
C PRO A 182 -4.67 7.09 -38.16
N VAL A 183 -4.09 6.20 -38.96
CA VAL A 183 -4.19 6.29 -40.42
C VAL A 183 -5.62 5.89 -40.77
N GLU A 184 -6.49 6.88 -40.96
CA GLU A 184 -7.79 6.68 -41.61
C GLU A 184 -7.55 5.99 -42.96
N ARG A 185 -8.04 4.75 -43.08
CA ARG A 185 -8.16 4.07 -44.35
C ARG A 185 -9.43 4.59 -45.01
N ASP A 186 -9.30 5.61 -45.83
CA ASP A 186 -10.29 5.89 -46.86
C ASP A 186 -10.03 4.94 -48.04
N ILE A 187 -10.83 3.87 -48.10
CA ILE A 187 -11.10 3.16 -49.34
C ILE A 187 -12.62 3.20 -49.51
N GLU A 188 -13.09 4.21 -50.25
CA GLU A 188 -14.19 4.09 -51.23
C GLU A 188 -14.14 5.25 -52.24
#